data_AF-A0A4Y6RM73-F1
#
_entry.id   AF-A0A4Y6RM73-F1
#
_cell.length_a   1.000
_cell.length_b   1.000
_cell.length_c   1.000
_cell.angle_alpha   90.00
_cell.angle_beta   90.00
_cell.angle_gamma   90.00
#
_symmetry.space_group_name_H-M   'P 1'
#
loop_
_entity.id
_entity.type
_entity.pdbx_description
1 polymer ?
#
loop_
_entity_poly.entity_id
_entity_poly.type
_entity_poly.pdbx_seq_one_letter_code
_entity_poly.pdbx_strand_id
1 'polypeptide(L)'
;MNTTIAGAFFLAAGASSVFASTLDEDRTRGDIHGLFEIREAAVQFIAAENLKNGTKWQAMEPNRKILVAKCAGSLRVKWVPKSHGLSGPNVAVSCDQTVKPTIQKKWVVFVPINKGPMAHT
;
A
#
# COMPACT_ATOMS: atom_id res chain seq x y z
N MET A 1 -2.28 -10.06 -68.97
CA MET A 1 -1.89 -10.92 -67.83
C MET A 1 -2.25 -10.13 -66.58
N ASN A 2 -3.37 -10.46 -65.93
CA ASN A 2 -3.90 -9.70 -64.79
C ASN A 2 -3.79 -10.57 -63.54
N THR A 3 -3.06 -10.11 -62.53
CA THR A 3 -2.96 -10.79 -61.24
C THR A 3 -3.48 -9.85 -60.16
N THR A 4 -4.70 -10.10 -59.71
CA THR A 4 -5.31 -9.40 -58.58
C THR A 4 -4.84 -10.04 -57.28
N ILE A 5 -4.15 -9.29 -56.42
CA ILE A 5 -3.78 -9.74 -55.08
C ILE A 5 -4.88 -9.29 -54.11
N ALA A 6 -5.63 -10.24 -53.57
CA ALA A 6 -6.59 -10.01 -52.49
C ALA A 6 -5.84 -10.05 -51.14
N GLY A 7 -5.72 -8.90 -50.48
CA GLY A 7 -5.15 -8.79 -49.14
C GLY A 7 -6.22 -9.02 -48.07
N ALA A 8 -6.06 -10.08 -47.27
CA ALA A 8 -6.91 -10.33 -46.11
C ALA A 8 -6.39 -9.52 -44.90
N PHE A 9 -7.14 -8.49 -44.49
CA PHE A 9 -6.92 -7.78 -43.23
C PHE A 9 -7.54 -8.55 -42.08
N PHE A 10 -6.71 -9.22 -41.28
CA PHE A 10 -7.14 -9.79 -40.00
C PHE A 10 -7.18 -8.69 -38.93
N LEU A 11 -8.38 -8.34 -38.48
CA LEU A 11 -8.59 -7.47 -37.32
C LEU A 11 -8.33 -8.28 -36.04
N ALA A 12 -7.15 -8.12 -35.46
CA ALA A 12 -6.86 -8.66 -34.13
C ALA A 12 -7.47 -7.74 -33.05
N ALA A 13 -8.57 -8.18 -32.43
CA ALA A 13 -9.14 -7.52 -31.27
C ALA A 13 -8.29 -7.85 -30.03
N GLY A 14 -7.50 -6.87 -29.58
CA GLY A 14 -6.71 -7.01 -28.35
C GLY A 14 -7.60 -6.97 -27.11
N ALA A 15 -7.73 -8.10 -26.41
CA ALA A 15 -8.33 -8.14 -25.08
C ALA A 15 -7.30 -7.69 -24.05
N SER A 16 -7.32 -6.42 -23.66
CA SER A 16 -6.51 -5.92 -22.55
C SER A 16 -7.11 -6.40 -21.23
N SER A 17 -6.61 -7.52 -20.70
CA SER A 17 -6.92 -7.93 -19.33
C SER A 17 -6.30 -6.92 -18.36
N VAL A 18 -7.13 -6.14 -17.67
CA VAL A 18 -6.69 -5.30 -16.56
C VAL A 18 -6.29 -6.24 -15.42
N PHE A 19 -4.99 -6.51 -15.28
CA PHE A 19 -4.48 -7.23 -14.12
C PHE A 19 -4.67 -6.36 -12.87
N ALA A 20 -5.32 -6.92 -11.85
CA ALA A 20 -5.32 -6.30 -10.53
C ALA A 20 -3.87 -6.34 -10.01
N SER A 21 -3.22 -5.18 -9.93
CA SER A 21 -1.86 -5.08 -9.40
C SER A 21 -1.83 -5.53 -7.93
N THR A 22 -0.74 -6.19 -7.54
CA THR A 22 -0.49 -6.58 -6.15
C THR A 22 0.06 -5.38 -5.35
N LEU A 23 0.02 -5.45 -4.01
CA LEU A 23 0.67 -4.43 -3.19
C LEU A 23 2.19 -4.37 -3.41
N ASP A 24 2.80 -5.50 -3.77
CA ASP A 24 4.25 -5.59 -4.05
C ASP A 24 4.69 -4.73 -5.24
N GLU A 25 3.75 -4.41 -6.15
CA GLU A 25 3.97 -3.51 -7.28
C GLU A 25 3.84 -2.02 -6.90
N ASP A 26 3.22 -1.71 -5.75
CA ASP A 26 3.05 -0.35 -5.24
C ASP A 26 4.25 0.08 -4.39
N ARG A 27 5.42 0.08 -5.02
CA ARG A 27 6.69 0.52 -4.45
C ARG A 27 6.94 2.01 -4.67
N THR A 28 7.71 2.59 -3.76
CA THR A 28 8.17 3.98 -3.85
C THR A 28 8.83 4.25 -5.20
N ARG A 29 8.29 5.22 -5.94
CA ARG A 29 8.75 5.57 -7.29
C ARG A 29 8.60 7.06 -7.53
N GLY A 30 9.59 7.67 -8.18
CA GLY A 30 9.59 9.11 -8.43
C GLY A 30 9.32 9.91 -7.15
N ASP A 31 8.24 10.68 -7.19
CA ASP A 31 7.74 11.56 -6.12
C ASP A 31 6.63 10.92 -5.27
N ILE A 32 6.29 9.65 -5.47
CA ILE A 32 5.25 8.92 -4.73
C ILE A 32 5.90 7.95 -3.74
N HIS A 33 5.40 7.93 -2.51
CA HIS A 33 5.75 6.90 -1.53
C HIS A 33 4.84 5.68 -1.73
N GLY A 34 5.45 4.50 -1.89
CA GLY A 34 4.72 3.27 -2.16
C GLY A 34 3.94 2.78 -0.96
N LEU A 35 2.76 2.22 -1.21
CA LEU A 35 1.96 1.58 -0.17
C LEU A 35 2.65 0.31 0.39
N PHE A 36 3.55 -0.31 -0.39
CA PHE A 36 4.40 -1.41 0.07
C PHE A 36 5.24 -0.99 1.27
N GLU A 37 6.03 0.10 1.17
CA GLU A 37 6.89 0.54 2.26
C GLU A 37 6.11 1.04 3.48
N ILE A 38 4.93 1.61 3.26
CA ILE A 38 4.01 2.00 4.35
C ILE A 38 3.55 0.77 5.13
N ARG A 39 3.16 -0.31 4.44
CA ARG A 39 2.77 -1.56 5.08
C ARG A 39 3.94 -2.21 5.79
N GLU A 40 5.12 -2.24 5.18
CA GLU A 40 6.32 -2.83 5.80
C GLU A 40 6.69 -2.15 7.12
N ALA A 41 6.58 -0.82 7.18
CA ALA A 41 6.77 -0.09 8.44
C ALA A 41 5.74 -0.50 9.51
N ALA A 42 4.47 -0.68 9.12
CA ALA A 42 3.43 -1.18 10.03
C ALA A 42 3.71 -2.63 10.47
N VAL A 43 4.15 -3.51 9.57
CA VAL A 43 4.51 -4.91 9.87
C VAL A 43 5.63 -4.96 10.91
N GLN A 44 6.70 -4.18 10.71
CA GLN A 44 7.83 -4.13 11.65
C GLN A 44 7.41 -3.63 13.04
N PHE A 45 6.58 -2.58 13.08
CA PHE A 45 6.03 -2.07 14.34
C PHE A 45 5.18 -3.13 15.07
N ILE A 46 4.29 -3.82 14.34
CA ILE A 46 3.43 -4.86 14.92
C ILE A 46 4.22 -6.08 15.38
N ALA A 47 5.29 -6.46 14.67
CA ALA A 47 6.18 -7.53 15.12
C ALA A 47 6.81 -7.21 16.48
N ALA A 48 7.27 -5.97 16.68
CA ALA A 48 7.81 -5.53 17.96
C ALA A 48 6.74 -5.50 19.07
N GLU A 49 5.53 -5.01 18.76
CA GLU A 49 4.41 -5.01 19.72
C GLU A 49 3.97 -6.42 20.10
N ASN A 50 3.97 -7.35 19.15
CA ASN A 50 3.67 -8.76 19.39
C ASN A 50 4.69 -9.41 20.32
N LEU A 51 5.99 -9.18 20.07
CA LEU A 51 7.05 -9.70 20.92
C LEU A 51 6.92 -9.15 22.35
N LYS A 52 6.65 -7.86 22.48
CA LYS A 52 6.52 -7.18 23.78
C LYS A 52 5.31 -7.66 24.59
N ASN A 53 4.18 -7.87 23.93
CA ASN A 53 2.89 -8.09 24.61
C ASN A 53 2.38 -9.54 24.53
N GLY A 54 3.12 -10.46 23.90
CA GLY A 54 2.67 -11.83 23.67
C GLY A 54 1.45 -11.94 22.75
N THR A 55 1.23 -10.94 21.90
CA THR A 55 0.09 -10.89 20.96
C THR A 55 0.44 -11.51 19.60
N LYS A 56 -0.58 -11.74 18.77
CA LYS A 56 -0.45 -12.26 17.39
C LYS A 56 -1.19 -11.39 16.40
N TRP A 57 -0.96 -10.08 16.44
CA TRP A 57 -1.58 -9.12 15.52
C TRP A 57 -0.90 -9.13 14.15
N GLN A 58 -1.63 -8.77 13.09
CA GLN A 58 -1.06 -8.63 11.75
C GLN A 58 -1.47 -7.29 11.13
N ALA A 59 -0.51 -6.64 10.47
CA ALA A 59 -0.78 -5.46 9.66
C ALA A 59 -1.41 -5.86 8.32
N MET A 60 -2.58 -5.30 8.04
CA MET A 60 -3.30 -5.47 6.79
C MET A 60 -2.76 -4.54 5.70
N GLU A 61 -3.32 -4.62 4.51
CA GLU A 61 -3.03 -3.64 3.46
C GLU A 61 -3.62 -2.26 3.81
N PRO A 62 -2.90 -1.17 3.53
CA PRO A 62 -3.47 0.18 3.58
C PRO A 62 -4.55 0.35 2.50
N ASN A 63 -5.35 1.41 2.61
CA ASN A 63 -6.32 1.75 1.57
C ASN A 63 -5.60 2.06 0.24
N ARG A 64 -5.80 1.20 -0.76
CA ARG A 64 -5.18 1.28 -2.09
C ARG A 64 -5.57 2.51 -2.93
N LYS A 65 -6.50 3.33 -2.45
CA LYS A 65 -6.88 4.60 -3.07
C LYS A 65 -6.03 5.79 -2.58
N ILE A 66 -5.15 5.56 -1.61
CA ILE A 66 -4.27 6.59 -1.06
C ILE A 66 -3.04 6.74 -1.95
N LEU A 67 -2.71 8.00 -2.27
CA LEU A 67 -1.43 8.38 -2.87
C LEU A 67 -0.81 9.46 -1.99
N VAL A 68 0.45 9.28 -1.62
CA VAL A 68 1.20 10.21 -0.79
C VAL A 68 2.56 10.52 -1.40
N ALA A 69 3.03 11.73 -1.16
CA ALA A 69 4.34 12.17 -1.63
C ALA A 69 5.47 11.40 -0.93
N LYS A 70 6.56 11.15 -1.66
CA LYS A 70 7.75 10.43 -1.17
C LYS A 70 8.26 11.05 0.13
N CYS A 71 8.41 10.23 1.16
CA CYS A 71 8.99 10.69 2.41
C CYS A 71 10.50 10.94 2.24
N ALA A 72 10.99 12.05 2.82
CA ALA A 72 12.41 12.40 2.79
C ALA A 72 13.23 11.73 3.91
N GLY A 73 12.57 11.11 4.88
CA GLY A 73 13.22 10.43 6.00
C GLY A 73 12.47 9.18 6.42
N SER A 74 12.82 8.66 7.59
CA SER A 74 12.18 7.47 8.14
C SER A 74 10.71 7.70 8.47
N LEU A 75 9.88 6.72 8.14
CA LEU A 75 8.49 6.70 8.56
C LEU A 75 8.39 6.55 10.08
N ARG A 76 7.36 7.14 10.65
CA ARG A 76 7.00 6.92 12.05
C ARG A 76 5.70 6.15 12.16
N VAL A 77 5.66 5.21 13.09
CA VAL A 77 4.52 4.34 13.33
C VAL A 77 4.08 4.45 14.79
N LYS A 78 2.77 4.54 15.03
CA LYS A 78 2.17 4.51 16.37
C LYS A 78 0.77 3.93 16.35
N TRP A 79 0.32 3.40 17.47
CA TRP A 79 -1.09 3.05 17.67
C TRP A 79 -2.01 4.26 17.48
N VAL A 80 -3.15 4.04 16.82
CA VAL A 80 -4.23 5.02 16.75
C VAL A 80 -5.11 4.86 18.00
N PRO A 81 -5.37 5.93 18.78
CA PRO A 81 -6.28 5.86 19.91
C PRO A 81 -7.70 5.47 19.49
N LYS A 82 -8.42 4.70 20.32
CA LYS A 82 -9.82 4.31 20.06
C LYS A 82 -10.76 5.51 19.85
N SER A 83 -10.45 6.65 20.47
CA SER A 83 -11.21 7.89 20.32
C SER A 83 -11.20 8.47 18.90
N HIS A 84 -10.36 7.96 17.99
CA HIS A 84 -10.32 8.38 16.60
C HIS A 84 -11.51 7.87 15.76
N GLY A 85 -12.37 7.00 16.31
CA GLY A 85 -13.60 6.57 15.64
C GLY A 85 -13.40 5.58 14.48
N LEU A 86 -12.25 4.93 14.39
CA LEU A 86 -12.01 3.87 13.40
C LEU A 86 -12.70 2.56 13.81
N SER A 87 -13.18 1.80 12.83
CA SER A 87 -13.95 0.56 13.05
C SER A 87 -13.16 -0.58 13.71
N GLY A 88 -11.84 -0.45 13.81
CA GLY A 88 -10.97 -1.44 14.45
C GLY A 88 -9.59 -0.88 14.80
N PRO A 89 -8.71 -1.70 15.39
CA PRO A 89 -7.34 -1.32 15.68
C PRO A 89 -6.61 -0.90 14.41
N ASN A 90 -5.89 0.22 14.48
CA ASN A 90 -5.10 0.74 13.38
C ASN A 90 -3.77 1.27 13.93
N VAL A 91 -2.75 1.25 13.09
CA VAL A 91 -1.55 2.06 13.30
C VAL A 91 -1.53 3.23 12.34
N ALA A 92 -1.03 4.36 12.80
CA ALA A 92 -0.76 5.53 11.98
C ALA A 92 0.70 5.45 11.52
N VAL A 93 0.90 5.29 10.21
CA VAL A 93 2.19 5.44 9.56
C VAL A 93 2.28 6.85 9.01
N SER A 94 3.35 7.57 9.31
CA SER A 94 3.42 9.01 9.04
C SER A 94 4.79 9.46 8.54
N CYS A 95 4.77 10.53 7.76
CA CYS A 95 5.94 11.24 7.29
C CYS A 95 5.85 12.71 7.68
N ASP A 96 6.90 13.25 8.32
CA ASP A 96 6.94 14.67 8.71
C ASP A 96 7.48 15.60 7.64
N GLN A 97 8.28 15.07 6.73
CA GLN A 97 8.91 15.85 5.69
C GLN A 97 9.00 15.01 4.43
N THR A 98 8.38 15.52 3.36
CA THR A 98 8.41 14.91 2.04
C THR A 98 9.50 15.53 1.16
N VAL A 99 9.90 14.79 0.13
CA VAL A 99 10.90 15.22 -0.85
C VAL A 99 10.34 16.37 -1.68
N LYS A 100 11.12 17.45 -1.84
CA LYS A 100 10.76 18.59 -2.70
C LYS A 100 11.06 18.28 -4.18
N PRO A 101 10.30 18.86 -5.13
CA PRO A 101 9.14 19.73 -4.93
C PRO A 101 7.86 18.92 -4.66
N THR A 102 7.06 19.33 -3.67
CA THR A 102 5.72 18.76 -3.43
C THR A 102 4.85 19.70 -2.61
N ILE A 103 3.54 19.63 -2.83
CA ILE A 103 2.54 20.37 -2.03
C ILE A 103 2.23 19.66 -0.71
N GLN A 104 2.31 18.32 -0.68
CA GLN A 104 2.00 17.52 0.50
C GLN A 104 3.26 17.41 1.37
N LYS A 105 3.46 18.38 2.27
CA LYS A 105 4.68 18.51 3.10
C LYS A 105 4.85 17.40 4.15
N LYS A 106 3.73 16.84 4.62
CA LYS A 106 3.62 15.78 5.62
C LYS A 106 2.33 14.99 5.38
N TRP A 107 2.27 13.76 5.86
CA TRP A 107 1.09 12.91 5.72
C TRP A 107 1.00 11.85 6.81
N VAL A 108 -0.20 11.30 6.97
CA VAL A 108 -0.51 10.16 7.84
C VAL A 108 -1.41 9.19 7.07
N VAL A 109 -1.06 7.92 7.09
CA VAL A 109 -1.84 6.81 6.52
C VAL A 109 -2.18 5.84 7.64
N PHE A 110 -3.45 5.44 7.73
CA PHE A 110 -3.90 4.43 8.68
C PHE A 110 -3.80 3.05 8.04
N VAL A 111 -3.13 2.14 8.74
CA VAL A 111 -3.00 0.73 8.36
C VAL A 111 -3.83 -0.11 9.35
N PRO A 112 -4.88 -0.82 8.87
CA PRO A 112 -5.69 -1.66 9.73
C PRO A 112 -4.88 -2.82 10.32
N ILE A 113 -5.18 -3.17 11.57
CA ILE A 113 -4.57 -4.29 12.28
C ILE A 113 -5.65 -5.33 12.60
N ASN A 114 -5.40 -6.57 12.21
CA ASN A 114 -6.24 -7.70 12.62
C ASN A 114 -5.65 -8.36 13.87
N LYS A 115 -6.52 -9.04 14.64
CA LYS A 115 -6.04 -10.10 15.52
C LYS A 115 -5.83 -11.30 14.58
N GLY A 116 -4.59 -11.77 14.46
CA GLY A 116 -4.29 -12.97 13.68
C GLY A 116 -5.12 -14.17 14.17
N PRO A 117 -5.09 -15.31 13.47
CA PRO A 117 -5.90 -16.47 13.82
C PRO A 117 -5.72 -16.81 15.30
N MET A 118 -6.84 -16.82 16.04
CA MET A 118 -6.85 -17.28 17.42
C MET A 118 -6.46 -18.76 17.39
N ALA A 119 -5.40 -19.14 18.11
CA ALA A 119 -5.16 -20.55 18.35
C ALA A 119 -6.31 -21.05 19.23
N HIS A 120 -7.19 -21.88 18.66
CA HIS A 120 -8.09 -22.70 19.46
C HIS A 120 -7.21 -23.76 20.14
N THR A 121 -6.82 -23.51 21.38
CA THR A 121 -6.31 -24.53 22.31
C THR A 121 -7.46 -25.11 23.09
#